data_AF-A0A9E6CPZ7-F1
#
_entry.id   AF-A0A9E6CPZ7-F1
#
_cell.length_a   1.000
_cell.length_b   1.000
_cell.length_c   1.000
_cell.angle_alpha   90.00
_cell.angle_beta   90.00
_cell.angle_gamma   90.00
#
_symmetry.space_group_name_H-M   'P 1'
#
loop_
_entity.id
_entity.type
_entity.pdbx_description
1 polymer ?
#
loop_
_entity_poly.entity_id
_entity_poly.type
_entity_poly.pdbx_seq_one_letter_code
_entity_poly.pdbx_strand_id
1 'polypeptide(L)'
;DISGWVFRSSESDLKSTDLDALECDAIVAGHCGVPFIQMLPHDRLWINAGVIGMPANDGTRRGWFTIIAPKESGLDIQMHPLRFDTASAANAMREAQLSDAYAKALETGLWPNMDVLPEPERLQQGEPLGEINLVWRRAERNVA
;
A
#
# COMPACT_ATOMS: atom_id res chain seq x y z
N ASP A 1 15.00 2.79 12.80
CA ASP A 1 14.82 1.68 11.84
C ASP A 1 13.65 2.06 10.95
N ILE A 2 13.86 2.14 9.63
CA ILE A 2 12.86 2.59 8.65
C ILE A 2 12.12 1.41 7.98
N SER A 3 12.32 0.18 8.47
CA SER A 3 11.79 -1.06 7.88
C SER A 3 10.50 -1.57 8.54
N GLY A 4 9.77 -0.70 9.25
CA GLY A 4 8.57 -1.06 10.02
C GLY A 4 7.29 -1.24 9.21
N TRP A 5 6.26 -1.76 9.88
CA TRP A 5 4.90 -1.87 9.35
C TRP A 5 4.17 -0.52 9.50
N VAL A 6 4.17 0.28 8.43
CA VAL A 6 3.44 1.56 8.39
C VAL A 6 2.12 1.40 7.64
N PHE A 7 1.03 1.62 8.36
CA PHE A 7 -0.34 1.53 7.86
C PHE A 7 -0.97 2.92 7.72
N ARG A 8 -2.15 2.98 7.08
CA ARG A 8 -2.89 4.23 6.97
C ARG A 8 -3.25 4.77 8.35
N SER A 9 -3.66 3.90 9.27
CA SER A 9 -3.98 4.24 10.66
C SER A 9 -2.77 4.57 11.54
N SER A 10 -1.53 4.26 11.12
CA SER A 10 -0.35 4.62 11.91
C SER A 10 -0.28 6.13 12.15
N GLU A 11 0.15 6.51 13.35
CA GLU A 11 0.29 7.91 13.77
C GLU A 11 1.01 8.76 12.73
N SER A 12 0.48 9.96 12.47
CA SER A 12 1.05 10.86 11.45
C SER A 12 2.45 11.36 11.86
N ASP A 13 2.73 11.43 13.15
CA ASP A 13 4.03 11.84 13.69
C ASP A 13 5.14 10.83 13.36
N LEU A 14 4.82 9.53 13.33
CA LEU A 14 5.75 8.50 12.89
C LEU A 14 6.16 8.73 11.43
N LYS A 15 5.18 8.92 10.55
CA LYS A 15 5.43 9.19 9.12
C LYS A 15 6.20 10.49 8.92
N SER A 16 5.88 11.53 9.70
CA SER A 16 6.55 12.83 9.65
C SER A 16 8.02 12.74 10.09
N THR A 17 8.29 11.95 11.13
CA THR A 17 9.66 11.67 11.62
C THR A 17 10.50 10.98 10.54
N ASP A 18 9.94 9.99 9.84
CA ASP A 18 10.65 9.31 8.76
C ASP A 18 10.91 10.26 7.57
N LEU A 19 9.94 11.12 7.23
CA LEU A 19 10.11 12.16 6.20
C LEU A 19 11.22 13.16 6.56
N ASP A 20 11.29 13.59 7.82
CA ASP A 20 12.34 14.48 8.32
C ASP A 20 13.71 13.81 8.28
N ALA A 21 13.81 12.57 8.76
CA ALA A 21 15.06 11.81 8.77
C ALA A 21 15.61 11.55 7.36
N LEU A 22 14.73 11.46 6.36
CA LEU A 22 15.09 11.27 4.95
C LEU A 22 15.18 12.59 4.17
N GLU A 23 14.93 13.72 4.81
CA GLU A 23 14.92 15.07 4.21
C GLU A 23 14.07 15.15 2.92
N CYS A 24 12.89 14.50 2.93
CA CYS A 24 12.03 14.39 1.76
C CYS A 24 10.58 14.82 2.03
N ASP A 25 9.87 15.17 0.97
CA ASP A 25 8.47 15.64 1.03
C ASP A 25 7.47 14.51 0.85
N ALA A 26 7.91 13.41 0.25
CA ALA A 26 7.09 12.27 -0.08
C ALA A 26 7.89 10.97 0.08
N ILE A 27 7.28 9.96 0.70
CA ILE A 27 7.82 8.60 0.77
C ILE A 27 6.95 7.67 -0.08
N VAL A 28 7.62 6.85 -0.90
CA VAL A 28 7.03 5.68 -1.54
C VAL A 28 7.47 4.45 -0.75
N ALA A 29 6.51 3.88 -0.03
CA ALA A 29 6.67 2.71 0.81
C ALA A 29 6.00 1.46 0.19
N GLY A 30 6.27 0.34 0.83
CA GLY A 30 5.64 -0.95 0.57
C GLY A 30 5.50 -1.72 1.88
N HIS A 31 5.95 -2.97 1.87
CA HIS A 31 6.03 -3.88 3.03
C HIS A 31 4.70 -4.28 3.67
N CYS A 32 3.83 -3.32 4.04
CA CYS A 32 2.61 -3.59 4.81
C CYS A 32 1.49 -4.29 4.05
N GLY A 33 1.63 -4.50 2.74
CA GLY A 33 0.70 -5.29 1.95
C GLY A 33 -0.57 -4.57 1.51
N VAL A 34 -0.92 -3.45 2.16
CA VAL A 34 -2.17 -2.71 1.92
C VAL A 34 -1.87 -1.40 1.17
N PRO A 35 -2.45 -1.19 -0.02
CA PRO A 35 -2.25 0.03 -0.79
C PRO A 35 -2.99 1.22 -0.14
N PHE A 36 -2.31 2.34 0.01
CA PHE A 36 -2.95 3.60 0.45
C PHE A 36 -2.15 4.82 0.05
N ILE A 37 -2.84 5.96 -0.02
CA ILE A 37 -2.20 7.28 -0.10
C ILE A 37 -2.72 8.12 1.07
N GLN A 38 -1.82 8.85 1.72
CA GLN A 38 -2.16 9.76 2.81
C GLN A 38 -1.42 11.09 2.66
N MET A 39 -2.21 12.16 2.61
CA MET A 39 -1.71 13.52 2.82
C MET A 39 -1.41 13.73 4.30
N LEU A 40 -0.26 14.31 4.59
CA LEU A 40 0.22 14.63 5.93
C LEU A 40 0.32 16.16 6.09
N PRO A 41 0.50 16.68 7.32
CA PRO A 41 0.74 18.10 7.54
C PRO A 41 1.91 18.65 6.70
N HIS A 42 1.88 19.96 6.43
CA HIS A 42 2.89 20.65 5.62
C HIS A 42 3.01 20.13 4.18
N ASP A 43 1.87 19.73 3.60
CA ASP A 43 1.75 19.22 2.24
C ASP A 43 2.67 18.02 1.95
N ARG A 44 3.00 17.23 2.98
CA ARG A 44 3.79 16.01 2.81
C ARG A 44 2.92 14.83 2.43
N LEU A 45 3.56 13.78 1.92
CA LEU A 45 2.88 12.66 1.31
C LEU A 45 3.45 11.31 1.74
N TRP A 46 2.57 10.36 2.02
CA TRP A 46 2.92 8.95 2.15
C TRP A 46 2.14 8.11 1.14
N ILE A 47 2.87 7.32 0.35
CA ILE A 47 2.31 6.40 -0.64
C ILE A 47 2.74 5.00 -0.23
N ASN A 48 1.79 4.10 0.04
CA ASN A 48 2.06 2.67 0.03
C ASN A 48 1.56 2.08 -1.28
N ALA A 49 2.47 1.60 -2.13
CA ALA A 49 2.14 1.18 -3.49
C ALA A 49 1.29 -0.10 -3.57
N GLY A 50 1.14 -0.82 -2.45
CA GLY A 50 0.52 -2.14 -2.41
C GLY A 50 1.46 -3.23 -2.89
N VAL A 51 0.90 -4.39 -3.24
CA VAL A 51 1.66 -5.59 -3.61
C VAL A 51 1.14 -6.18 -4.91
N ILE A 52 2.06 -6.48 -5.83
CA ILE A 52 1.75 -7.10 -7.13
C ILE A 52 1.26 -8.54 -6.96
N GLY A 53 1.96 -9.34 -6.15
CA GLY A 53 1.79 -10.80 -6.09
C GLY A 53 0.87 -11.34 -5.00
N MET A 54 0.25 -10.49 -4.19
CA MET A 54 -0.64 -10.90 -3.09
C MET A 54 -1.80 -9.90 -2.98
N PRO A 55 -3.06 -10.37 -2.88
CA PRO A 55 -4.20 -9.49 -2.61
C PRO A 55 -4.08 -8.67 -1.34
N ALA A 56 -4.79 -7.55 -1.26
CA ALA A 56 -4.67 -6.56 -0.19
C ALA A 56 -5.50 -6.87 1.07
N ASN A 57 -5.86 -8.13 1.32
CA ASN A 57 -6.82 -8.54 2.36
C ASN A 57 -8.24 -7.95 2.18
N ASP A 58 -8.57 -7.46 0.97
CA ASP A 58 -9.79 -6.71 0.66
C ASP A 58 -10.90 -7.60 0.06
N GLY A 59 -10.77 -8.93 0.16
CA GLY A 59 -11.74 -9.89 -0.36
C GLY A 59 -11.75 -10.01 -1.89
N THR A 60 -10.79 -9.39 -2.58
CA THR A 60 -10.68 -9.43 -4.04
C THR A 60 -9.43 -10.18 -4.53
N ARG A 61 -9.48 -10.69 -5.76
CA ARG A 61 -8.39 -11.49 -6.37
C ARG A 61 -7.50 -10.64 -7.27
N ARG A 62 -6.93 -9.57 -6.73
CA ARG A 62 -6.07 -8.63 -7.48
C ARG A 62 -4.95 -8.10 -6.60
N GLY A 63 -3.78 -7.91 -7.21
CA GLY A 63 -2.70 -7.14 -6.61
C GLY A 63 -2.92 -5.64 -6.83
N TRP A 64 -1.92 -4.85 -6.50
CA TRP A 64 -1.94 -3.40 -6.62
C TRP A 64 -0.60 -2.85 -7.10
N PHE A 65 -0.67 -1.75 -7.82
CA PHE A 65 0.49 -0.95 -8.23
C PHE A 65 0.11 0.52 -8.30
N THR A 66 1.11 1.39 -8.25
CA THR A 66 0.94 2.84 -8.34
C THR A 66 1.77 3.39 -9.49
N ILE A 67 1.15 4.19 -10.36
CA ILE A 67 1.81 5.01 -11.36
C ILE A 67 2.00 6.41 -10.77
N ILE A 68 3.22 6.92 -10.84
CA ILE A 68 3.56 8.28 -10.43
C ILE A 68 4.14 9.00 -11.65
N ALA A 69 3.52 10.11 -12.04
CA ALA A 69 3.99 10.93 -13.15
C ALA A 69 4.28 12.36 -12.66
N PRO A 70 5.40 12.98 -13.05
CA PRO A 70 5.67 14.37 -12.70
C PRO A 70 4.67 15.31 -13.38
N LYS A 71 4.26 16.36 -12.67
CA LYS A 71 3.56 17.54 -13.19
C LYS A 71 4.40 18.79 -12.87
N GLU A 72 4.07 19.91 -13.52
CA GLU A 72 4.77 21.19 -13.35
C GLU A 72 4.92 21.62 -11.87
N SER A 73 3.89 21.39 -11.04
CA SER A 73 3.87 21.78 -9.62
C SER A 73 3.69 20.61 -8.65
N GLY A 74 4.05 19.38 -9.04
CA GLY A 74 3.95 18.22 -8.17
C GLY A 74 3.85 16.88 -8.91
N LEU A 75 2.96 16.00 -8.46
CA LEU A 75 2.84 14.63 -8.96
C LEU A 75 1.38 14.28 -9.33
N ASP A 76 1.19 13.57 -10.44
CA ASP A 76 0.00 12.74 -10.67
C ASP A 76 0.26 11.36 -10.07
N ILE A 77 -0.67 10.86 -9.27
CA ILE A 77 -0.54 9.57 -8.60
C ILE A 77 -1.81 8.78 -8.83
N GLN A 78 -1.66 7.62 -9.46
CA GLN A 78 -2.76 6.73 -9.80
C GLN A 78 -2.48 5.34 -9.25
N MET A 79 -3.35 4.86 -8.38
CA MET A 79 -3.26 3.57 -7.72
C MET A 79 -4.30 2.62 -8.31
N HIS A 80 -3.83 1.55 -8.94
CA HIS A 80 -4.62 0.66 -9.77
C HIS A 80 -4.60 -0.78 -9.26
N PRO A 81 -5.73 -1.51 -9.35
CA PRO A 81 -5.73 -2.95 -9.17
C PRO A 81 -5.03 -3.64 -10.34
N LEU A 82 -4.26 -4.67 -10.04
CA LEU A 82 -3.63 -5.56 -11.00
C LEU A 82 -4.31 -6.92 -10.97
N ARG A 83 -5.08 -7.23 -12.01
CA ARG A 83 -5.64 -8.58 -12.19
C ARG A 83 -4.57 -9.50 -12.77
N PHE A 84 -4.49 -10.71 -12.23
CA PHE A 84 -3.66 -11.79 -12.73
C PHE A 84 -4.38 -13.12 -12.51
N ASP A 85 -3.87 -14.20 -13.10
CA ASP A 85 -4.44 -15.53 -12.91
C ASP A 85 -4.09 -16.08 -11.52
N THR A 86 -4.90 -15.71 -10.54
CA THR A 86 -4.72 -16.13 -9.14
C THR A 86 -4.88 -17.63 -8.95
N ALA A 87 -5.67 -18.31 -9.80
CA ALA A 87 -5.88 -19.75 -9.71
C ALA A 87 -4.62 -20.51 -10.15
N SER A 88 -4.02 -20.11 -11.28
CA SER A 88 -2.75 -20.67 -11.72
C SER A 88 -1.63 -20.38 -10.72
N ALA A 89 -1.58 -19.18 -10.15
CA ALA A 89 -0.62 -18.84 -9.11
C ALA A 89 -0.79 -19.69 -7.83
N ALA A 90 -2.03 -19.88 -7.36
CA ALA A 90 -2.33 -20.74 -6.21
C ALA A 90 -1.98 -22.21 -6.48
N ASN A 91 -2.27 -22.73 -7.67
CA ASN A 91 -1.89 -24.09 -8.05
C ASN A 91 -0.38 -24.26 -8.10
N ALA A 92 0.36 -23.31 -8.68
CA ALA A 92 1.82 -23.34 -8.68
C ALA A 92 2.40 -23.36 -7.25
N MET A 93 1.79 -22.62 -6.31
CA MET A 93 2.18 -22.70 -4.89
C MET A 93 1.96 -24.09 -4.31
N ARG A 94 0.81 -24.73 -4.59
CA ARG A 94 0.49 -26.09 -4.11
C ARG A 94 1.41 -27.15 -4.72
N GLU A 95 1.68 -27.08 -6.02
CA GLU A 95 2.61 -27.96 -6.72
C GLU A 95 4.03 -27.85 -6.16
N ALA A 96 4.45 -26.62 -5.82
CA ALA A 96 5.72 -26.36 -5.15
C ALA A 96 5.72 -26.69 -3.65
N GLN A 97 4.64 -27.29 -3.12
CA GLN A 97 4.46 -27.65 -1.71
C GLN A 97 4.64 -26.46 -0.74
N LEU A 98 4.31 -25.24 -1.20
CA LEU A 98 4.26 -24.04 -0.37
C LEU A 98 2.96 -24.02 0.46
N SER A 99 2.85 -23.03 1.35
CA SER A 99 1.71 -22.90 2.25
C SER A 99 0.37 -22.80 1.51
N ASP A 100 -0.52 -23.77 1.76
CA ASP A 100 -1.88 -23.76 1.21
C ASP A 100 -2.71 -22.56 1.73
N ALA A 101 -2.40 -22.05 2.92
CA ALA A 101 -3.07 -20.87 3.47
C ALA A 101 -2.81 -19.62 2.62
N TYR A 102 -1.61 -19.46 2.07
CA TYR A 102 -1.30 -18.37 1.14
C TYR A 102 -1.80 -18.64 -0.29
N ALA A 103 -1.81 -19.90 -0.74
CA ALA A 103 -2.47 -20.26 -2.00
C ALA A 103 -3.97 -19.89 -1.95
N LYS A 104 -4.63 -20.19 -0.83
CA LYS A 104 -6.03 -19.80 -0.58
C LYS A 104 -6.19 -18.28 -0.52
N ALA A 105 -5.24 -17.54 0.04
CA ALA A 105 -5.28 -16.09 0.06
C ALA A 105 -5.31 -15.47 -1.35
N LEU A 106 -4.59 -16.04 -2.32
CA LEU A 106 -4.69 -15.64 -3.72
C LEU A 106 -6.11 -15.85 -4.29
N GLU A 107 -6.78 -16.92 -3.87
CA GLU A 107 -8.11 -17.30 -4.35
C GLU A 107 -9.27 -16.63 -3.61
N THR A 108 -9.07 -16.15 -2.39
CA THR A 108 -10.13 -15.52 -1.59
C THR A 108 -9.96 -14.01 -1.47
N GLY A 109 -8.74 -13.50 -1.66
CA GLY A 109 -8.40 -12.13 -1.33
C GLY A 109 -8.27 -11.87 0.17
N LEU A 110 -8.24 -12.92 1.01
CA LEU A 110 -8.18 -12.83 2.47
C LEU A 110 -6.89 -13.47 2.98
N TRP A 111 -6.15 -12.73 3.81
CA TRP A 111 -4.88 -13.20 4.36
C TRP A 111 -5.05 -14.35 5.36
N PRO A 112 -4.05 -15.23 5.48
CA PRO A 112 -4.11 -16.37 6.39
C PRO A 112 -4.02 -15.98 7.87
N ASN A 113 -3.47 -14.81 8.18
CA ASN A 113 -3.49 -14.19 9.51
C ASN A 113 -3.44 -12.65 9.37
N MET A 114 -3.64 -11.96 10.48
CA MET A 114 -3.64 -10.49 10.56
C MET A 114 -2.72 -9.99 11.68
N ASP A 115 -1.69 -10.76 12.02
CA ASP A 115 -0.87 -10.51 13.22
C ASP A 115 -0.18 -9.13 13.18
N VAL A 116 0.19 -8.69 11.97
CA VAL A 116 0.84 -7.39 11.73
C VAL A 116 -0.13 -6.23 11.57
N LEU A 117 -1.43 -6.49 11.32
CA LEU A 117 -2.41 -5.42 11.08
C LEU A 117 -2.81 -4.77 12.40
N PRO A 118 -2.88 -3.44 12.50
CA PRO A 118 -3.55 -2.77 13.60
C PRO A 118 -5.08 -2.91 13.48
N GLU A 119 -5.79 -2.63 14.57
CA GLU A 119 -7.24 -2.83 14.67
C GLU A 119 -8.04 -2.19 13.52
N PRO A 120 -7.78 -0.93 13.09
CA PRO A 120 -8.54 -0.32 12.01
C PRO A 120 -8.42 -1.09 10.68
N GLU A 121 -7.25 -1.61 10.34
CA GLU A 121 -7.03 -2.40 9.13
C GLU A 121 -7.60 -3.82 9.27
N ARG A 122 -7.62 -4.41 10.48
CA ARG A 122 -8.30 -5.70 10.72
C ARG A 122 -9.80 -5.61 10.46
N LEU A 123 -10.43 -4.51 10.91
CA LEU A 123 -11.86 -4.27 10.72
C LEU A 123 -12.26 -4.04 9.26
N GLN A 124 -11.29 -3.77 8.37
CA GLN A 124 -11.51 -3.61 6.93
C GLN A 124 -11.27 -4.90 6.13
N GLN A 125 -10.96 -6.02 6.80
CA GLN A 125 -10.76 -7.29 6.09
C GLN A 125 -11.99 -7.65 5.26
N GLY A 126 -11.76 -7.98 3.99
CA GLY A 126 -12.83 -8.36 3.06
C GLY A 126 -13.61 -7.20 2.45
N GLU A 127 -13.31 -5.96 2.84
CA GLU A 127 -13.93 -4.76 2.26
C GLU A 127 -13.14 -4.31 1.03
N PRO A 128 -13.72 -4.34 -0.19
CA PRO A 128 -12.98 -4.05 -1.42
C PRO A 128 -12.44 -2.63 -1.45
N LEU A 129 -11.14 -2.50 -1.75
CA LEU A 129 -10.50 -1.19 -1.96
C LEU A 129 -10.81 -0.65 -3.37
N GLY A 130 -10.90 0.67 -3.48
CA GLY A 130 -11.11 1.39 -4.74
C GLY A 130 -9.83 1.94 -5.34
N GLU A 131 -9.84 2.23 -6.65
CA GLU A 131 -8.77 3.00 -7.28
C GLU A 131 -8.64 4.39 -6.64
N ILE A 132 -7.41 4.90 -6.57
CA ILE A 132 -7.13 6.24 -6.05
C ILE A 132 -6.45 7.06 -7.13
N ASN A 133 -6.99 8.24 -7.42
CA ASN A 133 -6.36 9.25 -8.26
C ASN A 133 -6.12 10.49 -7.41
N LEU A 134 -4.87 10.93 -7.31
CA LEU A 134 -4.47 12.09 -6.52
C LEU A 134 -3.49 12.95 -7.32
N VAL A 135 -3.79 14.24 -7.41
CA VAL A 135 -2.79 15.23 -7.81
C VAL A 135 -2.22 15.85 -6.53
N TRP A 136 -0.96 15.52 -6.24
CA TRP A 136 -0.24 16.12 -5.13
C TRP A 136 0.51 17.36 -5.61
N ARG A 137 0.44 18.43 -4.83
CA ARG A 137 1.22 19.65 -5.05
C ARG A 137 2.07 19.91 -3.83
N ARG A 138 3.33 20.24 -4.06
CA ARG A 138 4.19 20.73 -2.99
C ARG A 138 3.92 22.22 -2.81
N ALA A 139 3.65 22.66 -1.58
CA ALA A 139 3.65 24.09 -1.28
C ALA A 139 5.04 24.68 -1.51
N GLU A 140 5.09 25.88 -2.08
CA GLU A 140 6.33 26.64 -2.20
C GLU A 140 6.94 26.82 -0.81
N ARG A 141 8.13 26.26 -0.59
CA ARG A 141 8.90 26.57 0.61
C ARG A 141 9.45 27.98 0.42
N ASN A 142 8.95 28.95 1.19
CA ASN A 142 9.67 30.20 1.39
C ASN A 142 11.01 29.83 2.05
N VAL A 143 12.07 29.81 1.25
CA VAL A 143 13.43 29.70 1.76
C VAL A 143 13.74 31.07 2.38
N ALA A 144 13.67 31.14 3.70
CA ALA A 144 14.19 32.26 4.47
C ALA A 144 15.71 32.11 4.64
#